data_AF-A0AA43FB41-F1
#
_entry.id   AF-A0AA43FB41-F1
#
_cell.length_a   1.000
_cell.length_b   1.000
_cell.length_c   1.000
_cell.angle_alpha   90.00
_cell.angle_beta   90.00
_cell.angle_gamma   90.00
#
_symmetry.space_group_name_H-M   'P 1'
#
loop_
_entity.id
_entity.type
_entity.pdbx_description
1 polymer ?
#
loop_
_entity_poly.entity_id
_entity_poly.type
_entity_poly.pdbx_seq_one_letter_code
_entity_poly.pdbx_strand_id
1 'polypeptide(L)'
;MYRFLTRPIWVLFALIVATVTYTFMSLGFWQLDRLAERRFENTISEQRANQEPVPIEAVLSVDDPIDQAGEEHSFRTVTMTGHFDAGHEVLVRSQTYDGTAGFHVLTPFVGDQDRALLVNQGWIPLTEDTPPFSAPDDADRTITVTLAASQTRSGFGPAEPDGVLQRINRVDIARLSEQMPYLLYPVYGIAYGEPDPSHLPIKIAFPEFNEGPHLVYAIQWFTFAATAVLGYGALVRSTAKKEAKSTRGRVGSGT
;
A
#
# COMPACT_ATOMS: atom_id res chain seq x y z
N MET A 1 21.46 -5.19 -51.66
CA MET A 1 21.72 -6.02 -50.46
C MET A 1 20.52 -6.16 -49.53
N TYR A 2 19.54 -5.23 -49.49
CA TYR A 2 18.36 -5.31 -48.60
C TYR A 2 17.00 -5.24 -49.32
N ARG A 3 16.92 -5.55 -50.62
CA ARG A 3 15.65 -5.50 -51.39
C ARG A 3 14.57 -6.46 -50.85
N PHE A 4 14.93 -7.45 -50.03
CA PHE A 4 13.95 -8.32 -49.37
C PHE A 4 13.14 -7.61 -48.27
N LEU A 5 13.65 -6.50 -47.70
CA LEU A 5 12.96 -5.74 -46.64
C LEU A 5 11.65 -5.11 -47.11
N THR A 6 11.49 -4.87 -48.42
CA THR A 6 10.25 -4.34 -48.99
C THR A 6 9.23 -5.43 -49.31
N ARG A 7 9.55 -6.71 -49.09
CA ARG A 7 8.56 -7.80 -49.21
C ARG A 7 7.52 -7.65 -48.09
N PRO A 8 6.22 -7.93 -48.35
CA PRO A 8 5.14 -7.67 -47.39
C PRO A 8 5.36 -8.28 -46.01
N ILE A 9 5.94 -9.49 -45.96
CA ILE A 9 6.23 -10.19 -44.71
C ILE A 9 7.27 -9.44 -43.85
N TRP A 10 8.30 -8.85 -44.45
CA TRP A 10 9.34 -8.12 -43.72
C TRP A 10 8.85 -6.76 -43.25
N VAL A 11 8.01 -6.10 -44.06
CA VAL A 11 7.32 -4.86 -43.65
C VAL A 11 6.39 -5.15 -42.47
N LEU A 12 5.60 -6.23 -42.52
CA LEU A 12 4.74 -6.63 -41.41
C LEU A 12 5.54 -6.93 -40.13
N PHE A 13 6.63 -7.69 -40.23
CA PHE A 13 7.51 -7.93 -39.08
C PHE A 13 8.11 -6.65 -38.51
N ALA A 14 8.56 -5.72 -39.37
CA ALA A 14 9.08 -4.43 -38.93
C ALA A 14 8.03 -3.62 -38.17
N LEU A 15 6.79 -3.59 -38.67
CA LEU A 15 5.67 -2.91 -38.02
C LEU A 15 5.34 -3.54 -36.66
N ILE A 16 5.26 -4.87 -36.59
CA ILE A 16 5.02 -5.58 -35.32
C ILE A 16 6.13 -5.25 -34.31
N VAL A 17 7.40 -5.33 -34.72
CA VAL A 17 8.52 -5.00 -33.84
C VAL A 17 8.44 -3.55 -33.38
N ALA A 18 8.16 -2.61 -34.28
CA ALA A 18 8.01 -1.20 -33.93
C ALA A 18 6.87 -0.97 -32.92
N THR A 19 5.70 -1.58 -33.12
CA THR A 19 4.55 -1.48 -32.19
C THR A 19 4.86 -2.10 -30.84
N VAL A 20 5.49 -3.28 -30.80
CA VAL A 20 5.85 -3.97 -29.55
C VAL A 20 6.91 -3.17 -28.80
N THR A 21 7.95 -2.69 -29.48
CA THR A 21 8.97 -1.83 -28.88
C THR A 21 8.36 -0.54 -28.33
N TYR A 22 7.48 0.13 -29.08
CA TYR A 22 6.77 1.32 -28.59
C TYR A 22 5.98 1.01 -27.33
N THR A 23 5.21 -0.08 -27.33
CA THR A 23 4.41 -0.52 -26.17
C THR A 23 5.29 -0.76 -24.94
N PHE A 24 6.39 -1.49 -25.09
CA PHE A 24 7.31 -1.74 -23.97
C PHE A 24 7.99 -0.47 -23.48
N MET A 25 8.37 0.46 -24.37
CA MET A 25 8.87 1.77 -23.94
C MET A 25 7.82 2.53 -23.13
N SER A 26 6.57 2.59 -23.60
CA SER A 26 5.47 3.25 -22.88
C SER A 26 5.22 2.63 -21.52
N LEU A 27 5.24 1.29 -21.40
CA LEU A 27 5.10 0.60 -20.11
C LEU A 27 6.29 0.86 -19.18
N GLY A 28 7.50 0.96 -19.71
CA GLY A 28 8.69 1.32 -18.94
C GLY A 28 8.59 2.72 -18.35
N PHE A 29 8.16 3.71 -19.14
CA PHE A 29 7.93 5.08 -18.65
C PHE A 29 6.78 5.14 -17.64
N TRP A 30 5.67 4.45 -17.91
CA TRP A 30 4.56 4.37 -16.96
C TRP A 30 4.98 3.82 -15.59
N GLN A 31 5.87 2.81 -15.56
CA GLN A 31 6.44 2.31 -14.30
C GLN A 31 7.33 3.34 -13.60
N LEU A 32 8.10 4.14 -14.34
CA LEU A 32 8.88 5.24 -13.75
C LEU A 32 7.99 6.35 -13.20
N ASP A 33 6.90 6.69 -13.88
CA ASP A 33 5.92 7.67 -13.38
C ASP A 33 5.29 7.15 -12.08
N ARG A 34 4.92 5.86 -12.03
CA ARG A 34 4.37 5.26 -10.81
C ARG A 34 5.38 5.22 -9.66
N LEU A 35 6.65 4.98 -9.97
CA LEU A 35 7.73 5.07 -8.99
C LEU A 35 7.88 6.49 -8.43
N ALA A 36 7.81 7.51 -9.30
CA ALA A 36 7.92 8.91 -8.89
C ALA A 36 6.75 9.32 -7.98
N GLU A 37 5.52 8.94 -8.34
CA GLU A 37 4.33 9.14 -7.50
C GLU A 37 4.51 8.50 -6.13
N ARG A 38 4.93 7.23 -6.10
CA ARG A 38 5.12 6.50 -4.85
C ARG A 38 6.18 7.14 -3.95
N ARG A 39 7.29 7.60 -4.52
CA ARG A 39 8.34 8.33 -3.78
C ARG A 39 7.82 9.63 -3.19
N PHE A 40 6.97 10.35 -3.93
CA PHE A 40 6.38 11.59 -3.44
C PHE A 40 5.46 11.35 -2.24
N GLU A 41 4.56 10.37 -2.33
CA GLU A 41 3.70 9.93 -1.21
C GLU A 41 4.53 9.49 0.02
N ASN A 42 5.55 8.68 -0.20
CA ASN A 42 6.44 8.21 0.87
C ASN A 42 7.18 9.39 1.53
N THR A 43 7.70 10.33 0.75
CA THR A 43 8.41 11.51 1.29
C THR A 43 7.51 12.33 2.22
N ILE A 44 6.24 12.55 1.84
CA ILE A 44 5.27 13.26 2.68
C ILE A 44 5.02 12.47 3.98
N SER A 45 4.83 11.15 3.87
CA SER A 45 4.54 10.28 5.00
C SER A 45 5.73 10.20 5.97
N GLU A 46 6.95 10.09 5.46
CA GLU A 46 8.21 10.13 6.22
C GLU A 46 8.39 11.47 6.94
N GLN A 47 8.11 12.58 6.26
CA GLN A 47 8.19 13.91 6.88
C GLN A 47 7.22 14.03 8.05
N ARG A 48 5.98 13.56 7.92
CA ARG A 48 4.99 13.56 9.00
C ARG A 48 5.38 12.64 10.15
N ALA A 49 5.92 11.46 9.84
CA ALA A 49 6.37 10.48 10.83
C ALA A 49 7.56 10.97 11.67
N ASN A 50 8.45 11.77 11.06
CA ASN A 50 9.65 12.30 11.71
C ASN A 50 9.42 13.61 12.48
N GLN A 51 8.22 14.19 12.45
CA GLN A 51 7.90 15.35 13.27
C GLN A 51 7.78 14.97 14.75
N GLU A 52 8.28 15.84 15.64
CA GLU A 52 8.14 15.63 17.09
C GLU A 52 6.66 15.45 17.48
N PRO A 53 6.32 14.48 18.34
CA PRO A 53 4.94 14.29 18.78
C PRO A 53 4.37 15.55 19.45
N VAL A 54 3.13 15.90 19.10
CA VAL A 54 2.39 17.01 19.71
C VAL A 54 1.02 16.51 20.20
N PRO A 55 0.36 17.23 21.13
CA PRO A 55 -1.00 16.90 21.53
C PRO A 55 -1.94 16.81 20.33
N ILE A 56 -2.85 15.82 20.33
CA ILE A 56 -3.77 15.58 19.21
C ILE A 56 -4.62 16.80 18.87
N GLU A 57 -4.99 17.62 19.86
CA GLU A 57 -5.80 18.83 19.73
C GLU A 57 -5.06 19.96 18.98
N ALA A 58 -3.73 19.89 18.89
CA ALA A 58 -2.93 20.82 18.09
C ALA A 58 -2.91 20.46 16.60
N VAL A 59 -3.38 19.26 16.24
CA VAL A 59 -3.35 18.73 14.87
C VAL A 59 -4.76 18.61 14.30
N LEU A 60 -5.73 18.11 15.08
CA LEU A 60 -7.09 17.88 14.61
C LEU A 60 -8.16 18.13 15.68
N SER A 61 -9.37 18.44 15.22
CA SER A 61 -10.60 18.49 16.00
C SER A 61 -11.47 17.26 15.74
N VAL A 62 -12.37 16.95 16.68
CA VAL A 62 -13.43 15.94 16.49
C VAL A 62 -14.46 16.35 15.42
N ASP A 63 -14.57 17.65 15.16
CA ASP A 63 -15.50 18.22 14.16
C ASP A 63 -14.93 18.26 12.73
N ASP A 64 -13.66 17.88 12.55
CA ASP A 64 -13.04 17.91 11.22
C ASP A 64 -13.63 16.83 10.30
N PRO A 65 -13.74 17.09 8.98
CA PRO A 65 -14.28 16.09 8.06
C PRO A 65 -13.43 14.81 8.01
N ILE A 66 -14.07 13.65 8.20
CA ILE A 66 -13.40 12.33 8.22
C ILE A 66 -12.54 12.09 6.97
N ASP A 67 -13.07 12.46 5.79
CA ASP A 67 -12.36 12.25 4.52
C ASP A 67 -11.07 13.08 4.42
N GLN A 68 -11.02 14.27 5.04
CA GLN A 68 -9.86 15.17 4.98
C GLN A 68 -8.83 14.86 6.06
N ALA A 69 -9.28 14.59 7.28
CA ALA A 69 -8.40 14.35 8.42
C ALA A 69 -7.40 13.22 8.15
N GLY A 70 -7.85 12.15 7.50
CA GLY A 70 -7.01 11.03 7.08
C GLY A 70 -5.93 11.42 6.07
N GLU A 71 -6.28 12.15 5.02
CA GLU A 71 -5.35 12.58 3.95
C GLU A 71 -4.26 13.53 4.49
N GLU A 72 -4.65 14.43 5.39
CA GLU A 72 -3.79 15.49 5.90
C GLU A 72 -2.88 15.02 7.04
N HIS A 73 -3.35 14.10 7.89
CA HIS A 73 -2.66 13.76 9.14
C HIS A 73 -2.21 12.30 9.27
N SER A 74 -2.46 11.44 8.29
CA SER A 74 -1.89 10.08 8.31
C SER A 74 -0.36 10.11 8.46
N PHE A 75 0.17 9.16 9.24
CA PHE A 75 1.56 9.06 9.67
C PHE A 75 2.05 10.14 10.64
N ARG A 76 1.21 11.11 11.03
CA ARG A 76 1.57 12.06 12.09
C ARG A 76 1.55 11.36 13.44
N THR A 77 2.65 11.45 14.19
CA THR A 77 2.70 10.98 15.57
C THR A 77 2.16 12.06 16.52
N VAL A 78 1.21 11.70 17.38
CA VAL A 78 0.60 12.60 18.35
C VAL A 78 0.63 12.00 19.75
N THR A 79 0.47 12.85 20.75
CA THR A 79 0.22 12.46 22.14
C THR A 79 -1.22 12.75 22.54
N MET A 80 -1.75 11.93 23.44
CA MET A 80 -3.06 12.15 24.04
C MET A 80 -3.00 11.73 25.51
N THR A 81 -3.63 12.50 26.39
CA THR A 81 -3.74 12.18 27.82
C THR A 81 -5.16 11.73 28.14
N GLY A 82 -5.29 10.68 28.95
CA GLY A 82 -6.57 10.05 29.26
C GLY A 82 -6.40 8.60 29.70
N HIS A 83 -7.43 7.80 29.54
CA HIS A 83 -7.45 6.40 29.99
C HIS A 83 -8.12 5.48 28.95
N PHE A 84 -7.85 4.17 29.05
CA PHE A 84 -8.44 3.19 28.13
C PHE A 84 -9.79 2.71 28.64
N ASP A 85 -10.80 2.74 27.78
CA ASP A 85 -12.09 2.14 28.05
C ASP A 85 -12.17 0.75 27.41
N ALA A 86 -11.81 -0.25 28.21
CA ALA A 86 -11.86 -1.66 27.81
C ALA A 86 -13.30 -2.18 27.59
N GLY A 87 -14.33 -1.48 28.11
CA GLY A 87 -15.73 -1.86 27.97
C GLY A 87 -16.29 -1.69 26.56
N HIS A 88 -15.71 -0.78 25.77
CA HIS A 88 -16.10 -0.51 24.39
C HIS A 88 -15.03 -0.94 23.37
N GLU A 89 -14.22 -1.94 23.73
CA GLU A 89 -13.23 -2.53 22.85
C GLU A 89 -13.88 -3.28 21.66
N VAL A 90 -13.29 -3.14 20.47
CA VAL A 90 -13.75 -3.76 19.22
C VAL A 90 -12.60 -4.49 18.54
N LEU A 91 -12.87 -5.68 18.00
CA LEU A 91 -11.87 -6.45 17.25
C LEU A 91 -11.97 -6.20 15.75
N VAL A 92 -10.87 -5.81 15.12
CA VAL A 92 -10.77 -5.70 13.66
C VAL A 92 -10.42 -7.07 13.08
N ARG A 93 -11.28 -7.61 12.21
CA ARG A 93 -11.15 -8.94 11.60
C ARG A 93 -10.10 -8.98 10.50
N SER A 94 -9.79 -10.19 10.06
CA SER A 94 -8.98 -10.48 8.87
C SER A 94 -7.56 -9.90 8.95
N GLN A 95 -7.00 -9.83 10.15
CA GLN A 95 -5.63 -9.41 10.38
C GLN A 95 -4.72 -10.63 10.37
N THR A 96 -3.49 -10.45 9.94
CA THR A 96 -2.50 -11.53 9.87
C THR A 96 -1.20 -11.06 10.50
N TYR A 97 -0.64 -11.88 11.38
CA TYR A 97 0.70 -11.71 11.93
C TYR A 97 1.49 -13.00 11.70
N ASP A 98 2.65 -12.87 11.06
CA ASP A 98 3.54 -14.00 10.73
C ASP A 98 2.81 -15.22 10.12
N GLY A 99 1.96 -14.96 9.11
CA GLY A 99 1.18 -15.99 8.42
C GLY A 99 0.00 -16.57 9.21
N THR A 100 -0.21 -16.13 10.45
CA THR A 100 -1.31 -16.59 11.32
C THR A 100 -2.45 -15.57 11.32
N ALA A 101 -3.68 -16.05 11.11
CA ALA A 101 -4.87 -15.22 11.15
C ALA A 101 -5.21 -14.79 12.59
N GLY A 102 -5.78 -13.60 12.75
CA GLY A 102 -6.16 -13.03 14.03
C GLY A 102 -6.94 -11.74 13.91
N PHE A 103 -6.93 -10.96 14.98
CA PHE A 103 -7.62 -9.68 15.11
C PHE A 103 -6.64 -8.57 15.46
N HIS A 104 -6.96 -7.33 15.11
CA HIS A 104 -6.41 -6.18 15.83
C HIS A 104 -7.35 -5.77 16.95
N VAL A 105 -6.78 -5.35 18.07
CA VAL A 105 -7.53 -4.83 19.22
C VAL A 105 -7.64 -3.32 19.10
N LEU A 106 -8.87 -2.82 18.97
CA LEU A 106 -9.17 -1.40 18.88
C LEU A 106 -9.88 -0.97 20.17
N THR A 107 -9.19 -0.20 20.99
CA THR A 107 -9.68 0.24 22.30
C THR A 107 -9.84 1.75 22.31
N PRO A 108 -11.01 2.30 22.70
CA PRO A 108 -11.16 3.73 22.89
C PRO A 108 -10.20 4.23 23.98
N PHE A 109 -9.45 5.27 23.66
CA PHE A 109 -8.68 6.05 24.61
C PHE A 109 -9.40 7.36 24.85
N VAL A 110 -10.00 7.49 26.03
CA VAL A 110 -10.91 8.57 26.40
C VAL A 110 -10.10 9.68 27.04
N GLY A 111 -10.17 10.87 26.45
CA GLY A 111 -9.54 12.08 26.97
C GLY A 111 -10.59 13.05 27.53
N ASP A 112 -10.24 14.33 27.55
CA ASP A 112 -11.10 15.38 28.06
C ASP A 112 -12.37 15.57 27.22
N GLN A 113 -13.44 16.08 27.86
CA GLN A 113 -14.69 16.51 27.22
C GLN A 113 -15.42 15.41 26.43
N ASP A 114 -15.41 14.17 26.93
CA ASP A 114 -16.06 13.00 26.30
C ASP A 114 -15.56 12.74 24.87
N ARG A 115 -14.30 13.10 24.58
CA ARG A 115 -13.64 12.82 23.29
C ARG A 115 -12.80 11.57 23.41
N ALA A 116 -12.81 10.74 22.37
CA ALA A 116 -12.01 9.53 22.34
C ALA A 116 -11.29 9.33 21.01
N LEU A 117 -10.08 8.80 21.09
CA LEU A 117 -9.34 8.27 19.95
C LEU A 117 -9.43 6.76 20.00
N LEU A 118 -9.86 6.12 18.90
CA LEU A 118 -9.74 4.67 18.80
C LEU A 118 -8.27 4.30 18.60
N VAL A 119 -7.71 3.47 19.47
CA VAL A 119 -6.29 3.10 19.40
C VAL A 119 -6.15 1.62 19.09
N ASN A 120 -5.48 1.31 17.98
CA ASN A 120 -5.06 -0.03 17.66
C ASN A 120 -3.87 -0.41 18.56
N GLN A 121 -4.13 -1.31 19.51
CA GLN A 121 -3.18 -1.76 20.51
C GLN A 121 -2.24 -2.86 20.02
N GLY A 122 -2.59 -3.54 18.92
CA GLY A 122 -1.83 -4.66 18.40
C GLY A 122 -2.70 -5.81 17.92
N TRP A 123 -2.04 -6.93 17.63
CA TRP A 123 -2.64 -8.15 17.09
C TRP A 123 -2.83 -9.23 18.15
N ILE A 124 -3.89 -10.01 18.04
CA ILE A 124 -4.16 -11.21 18.85
C ILE A 124 -4.56 -12.39 17.94
N PRO A 125 -4.21 -13.64 18.31
CA PRO A 125 -4.60 -14.82 17.55
C PRO A 125 -6.11 -15.08 17.63
N LEU A 126 -6.67 -15.79 16.64
CA LEU A 126 -8.10 -16.14 16.64
C LEU A 126 -8.56 -16.96 17.86
N THR A 127 -7.63 -17.62 18.56
CA THR A 127 -7.91 -18.40 19.77
C THR A 127 -8.17 -17.54 21.00
N GLU A 128 -7.78 -16.26 20.95
CA GLU A 128 -7.94 -15.28 22.01
C GLU A 128 -8.89 -14.19 21.49
N ASP A 129 -10.19 -14.47 21.37
CA ASP A 129 -11.15 -13.60 20.66
C ASP A 129 -12.30 -13.05 21.53
N THR A 130 -12.11 -13.11 22.84
CA THR A 130 -13.03 -12.61 23.86
C THR A 130 -12.42 -11.39 24.57
N PRO A 131 -12.82 -10.15 24.20
CA PRO A 131 -12.49 -8.95 24.95
C PRO A 131 -12.96 -9.00 26.42
N PRO A 132 -12.41 -8.16 27.32
CA PRO A 132 -11.39 -7.16 27.05
C PRO A 132 -9.95 -7.70 27.09
N PHE A 133 -9.11 -7.24 26.17
CA PHE A 133 -7.67 -7.48 26.16
C PHE A 133 -6.88 -6.37 26.84
N SER A 134 -7.45 -5.17 26.87
CA SER A 134 -6.91 -4.06 27.67
C SER A 134 -7.33 -4.23 29.13
N ALA A 135 -6.39 -4.07 30.06
CA ALA A 135 -6.72 -4.01 31.47
C ALA A 135 -7.66 -2.80 31.70
N PRO A 136 -8.76 -2.95 32.46
CA PRO A 136 -9.52 -1.80 32.92
C PRO A 136 -8.57 -0.91 33.71
N ASP A 137 -8.39 0.31 33.24
CA ASP A 137 -7.54 1.28 33.91
C ASP A 137 -8.18 2.64 33.79
N ASP A 138 -8.67 3.15 34.92
CA ASP A 138 -9.22 4.50 35.03
C ASP A 138 -8.13 5.54 35.33
N ALA A 139 -6.85 5.13 35.41
CA ALA A 139 -5.76 6.04 35.66
C ALA A 139 -5.35 6.79 34.38
N ASP A 140 -5.38 8.12 34.47
CA ASP A 140 -4.90 8.97 33.39
C ASP A 140 -3.41 8.73 33.12
N ARG A 141 -3.10 8.54 31.84
CA ARG A 141 -1.77 8.35 31.29
C ARG A 141 -1.64 9.14 30.00
N THR A 142 -0.41 9.42 29.60
CA THR A 142 -0.15 9.96 28.26
C THR A 142 0.30 8.83 27.35
N ILE A 143 -0.38 8.66 26.22
CA ILE A 143 0.02 7.73 25.16
C ILE A 143 0.60 8.50 23.97
N THR A 144 1.44 7.81 23.20
CA THR A 144 1.95 8.29 21.91
C THR A 144 1.47 7.31 20.85
N VAL A 145 0.85 7.83 19.79
CA VAL A 145 0.29 7.02 18.71
C VAL A 145 0.54 7.68 17.36
N THR A 146 0.59 6.89 16.30
CA THR A 146 0.64 7.40 14.93
C THR A 146 -0.73 7.36 14.32
N LEU A 147 -1.18 8.48 13.76
CA LEU A 147 -2.51 8.62 13.17
C LEU A 147 -2.63 7.87 11.84
N ALA A 148 -3.81 7.28 11.63
CA ALA A 148 -4.20 6.62 10.41
C ALA A 148 -5.65 7.00 10.03
N ALA A 149 -5.88 7.14 8.72
CA ALA A 149 -7.18 7.51 8.16
C ALA A 149 -8.28 6.50 8.49
N SER A 150 -9.50 6.97 8.72
CA SER A 150 -10.69 6.11 8.74
C SER A 150 -10.77 5.26 7.48
N GLN A 151 -11.18 4.00 7.64
CA GLN A 151 -11.29 3.06 6.54
C GLN A 151 -12.74 2.98 6.07
N THR A 152 -12.99 3.32 4.81
CA THR A 152 -14.30 3.21 4.20
C THR A 152 -14.49 1.87 3.49
N ARG A 153 -15.75 1.44 3.36
CA ARG A 153 -16.10 0.33 2.46
C ARG A 153 -15.76 0.69 1.01
N SER A 154 -14.80 -0.01 0.41
CA SER A 154 -14.73 -0.07 -1.05
C SER A 154 -15.99 -0.80 -1.54
N GLY A 155 -16.54 -0.42 -2.71
CA GLY A 155 -17.87 -0.90 -3.18
C GLY A 155 -18.06 -2.42 -3.24
N PHE A 156 -17.01 -3.21 -3.01
CA PHE A 156 -17.02 -4.67 -2.89
C PHE A 156 -16.73 -5.12 -1.45
N GLY A 157 -17.48 -6.10 -0.96
CA GLY A 157 -17.35 -6.68 0.39
C GLY A 157 -18.62 -6.51 1.22
N PRO A 158 -18.79 -7.29 2.31
CA PRO A 158 -19.97 -7.19 3.16
C PRO A 158 -20.05 -5.81 3.82
N ALA A 159 -21.28 -5.33 4.03
CA ALA A 159 -21.53 -4.24 4.97
C ALA A 159 -21.35 -4.77 6.39
N GLU A 160 -21.04 -3.88 7.33
CA GLU A 160 -21.14 -4.24 8.74
C GLU A 160 -22.62 -4.44 9.10
N PRO A 161 -22.94 -5.37 10.02
CA PRO A 161 -24.30 -5.56 10.48
C PRO A 161 -24.78 -4.34 11.30
N ASP A 162 -26.09 -4.22 11.44
CA ASP A 162 -26.71 -3.22 12.31
C ASP A 162 -26.50 -3.57 13.80
N GLY A 163 -26.57 -2.56 14.68
CA GLY A 163 -26.47 -2.73 16.13
C GLY A 163 -25.04 -2.59 16.68
N VAL A 164 -24.83 -3.07 17.90
CA VAL A 164 -23.52 -2.98 18.59
C VAL A 164 -22.58 -4.05 18.07
N LEU A 165 -21.44 -3.61 17.53
CA LEU A 165 -20.39 -4.45 16.97
C LEU A 165 -19.31 -4.71 18.02
N GLN A 166 -19.07 -5.99 18.30
CA GLN A 166 -17.84 -6.42 18.99
C GLN A 166 -16.69 -6.69 18.01
N ARG A 167 -17.01 -6.86 16.73
CA ARG A 167 -16.03 -7.13 15.67
C ARG A 167 -16.40 -6.39 14.40
N ILE A 168 -15.41 -5.81 13.72
CA ILE A 168 -15.57 -5.03 12.49
C ILE A 168 -14.56 -5.50 11.44
N ASN A 169 -14.86 -5.39 10.14
CA ASN A 169 -13.92 -5.80 9.08
C ASN A 169 -12.86 -4.74 8.79
N ARG A 170 -13.08 -3.50 9.19
CA ARG A 170 -12.23 -2.34 8.92
C ARG A 170 -12.42 -1.26 9.97
N VAL A 171 -11.47 -0.37 10.14
CA VAL A 171 -11.56 0.73 11.12
C VAL A 171 -12.41 1.87 10.54
N ASP A 172 -13.72 1.66 10.44
CA ASP A 172 -14.69 2.65 9.97
C ASP A 172 -15.14 3.53 11.15
N ILE A 173 -14.56 4.73 11.26
CA ILE A 173 -14.82 5.64 12.38
C ILE A 173 -16.28 6.11 12.39
N ALA A 174 -16.87 6.36 11.22
CA ALA A 174 -18.25 6.81 11.11
C ALA A 174 -19.23 5.73 11.57
N ARG A 175 -18.96 4.46 11.25
CA ARG A 175 -19.77 3.34 11.73
C ARG A 175 -19.60 3.10 13.24
N LEU A 176 -18.35 3.17 13.73
CA LEU A 176 -18.06 2.92 15.14
C LEU A 176 -18.59 4.04 16.04
N SER A 177 -18.64 5.30 15.58
CA SER A 177 -19.19 6.40 16.38
C SER A 177 -20.67 6.22 16.74
N GLU A 178 -21.45 5.47 15.95
CA GLU A 178 -22.87 5.19 16.22
C GLU A 178 -23.11 4.40 17.51
N GLN A 179 -22.12 3.64 17.99
CA GLN A 179 -22.22 2.83 19.21
C GLN A 179 -21.37 3.34 20.38
N MET A 180 -20.54 4.36 20.16
CA MET A 180 -19.66 4.88 21.20
C MET A 180 -20.38 5.96 22.01
N PRO A 181 -20.18 6.03 23.33
CA PRO A 181 -20.71 7.10 24.16
C PRO A 181 -19.88 8.40 24.06
N TYR A 182 -18.94 8.48 23.11
CA TYR A 182 -17.94 9.54 22.99
C TYR A 182 -17.98 10.20 21.61
N LEU A 183 -17.46 11.42 21.52
CA LEU A 183 -17.10 12.04 20.24
C LEU A 183 -15.76 11.47 19.78
N LEU A 184 -15.79 10.68 18.69
CA LEU A 184 -14.57 10.11 18.13
C LEU A 184 -13.82 11.14 17.29
N TYR A 185 -12.50 11.18 17.43
CA TYR A 185 -11.66 11.85 16.42
C TYR A 185 -11.86 11.21 15.04
N PRO A 186 -11.82 11.98 13.94
CA PRO A 186 -12.04 11.51 12.57
C PRO A 186 -10.93 10.58 11.99
N VAL A 187 -10.09 10.03 12.86
CA VAL A 187 -8.94 9.16 12.58
C VAL A 187 -8.80 8.14 13.70
N TYR A 188 -7.99 7.10 13.50
CA TYR A 188 -7.56 6.22 14.60
C TYR A 188 -6.06 6.34 14.84
N GLY A 189 -5.63 5.98 16.05
CA GLY A 189 -4.22 5.88 16.42
C GLY A 189 -3.71 4.46 16.33
N ILE A 190 -2.45 4.26 15.95
CA ILE A 190 -1.75 2.99 16.04
C ILE A 190 -0.64 3.12 17.08
N ALA A 191 -0.68 2.26 18.09
CA ALA A 191 0.37 2.18 19.10
C ALA A 191 1.49 1.25 18.59
N TYR A 192 2.31 1.76 17.67
CA TYR A 192 3.45 1.00 17.12
C TYR A 192 4.46 0.62 18.22
N GLY A 193 5.14 -0.51 18.02
CA GLY A 193 6.19 -1.00 18.92
C GLY A 193 6.87 -2.24 18.38
N GLU A 194 7.94 -2.67 19.06
CA GLU A 194 8.62 -3.94 18.80
C GLU A 194 7.65 -5.11 19.02
N PRO A 195 7.39 -5.96 18.01
CA PRO A 195 6.53 -7.12 18.18
C PRO A 195 7.12 -8.11 19.19
N ASP A 196 6.36 -8.44 20.23
CA ASP A 196 6.71 -9.46 21.22
C ASP A 196 5.59 -10.50 21.34
N PRO A 197 5.78 -11.71 20.75
CA PRO A 197 4.78 -12.78 20.82
C PRO A 197 4.49 -13.32 22.21
N SER A 198 5.30 -12.98 23.23
CA SER A 198 5.06 -13.40 24.61
C SER A 198 4.05 -12.51 25.36
N HIS A 199 3.67 -11.37 24.79
CA HIS A 199 2.71 -10.43 25.35
C HIS A 199 1.61 -10.10 24.33
N LEU A 200 0.35 -10.23 24.75
CA LEU A 200 -0.80 -9.82 23.93
C LEU A 200 -1.34 -8.46 24.41
N PRO A 201 -1.84 -7.60 23.50
CA PRO A 201 -1.74 -7.72 22.04
C PRO A 201 -0.30 -7.55 21.53
N ILE A 202 0.10 -8.33 20.52
CA ILE A 202 1.40 -8.23 19.86
C ILE A 202 1.47 -6.88 19.15
N LYS A 203 2.48 -6.05 19.49
CA LYS A 203 2.63 -4.73 18.88
C LYS A 203 2.87 -4.81 17.38
N ILE A 204 2.33 -3.82 16.67
CA ILE A 204 2.53 -3.65 15.23
C ILE A 204 3.85 -2.90 15.05
N ALA A 205 4.73 -3.40 14.18
CA ALA A 205 5.93 -2.68 13.80
C ALA A 205 5.57 -1.47 12.92
N PHE A 206 6.32 -0.37 13.05
CA PHE A 206 6.14 0.77 12.16
C PHE A 206 6.44 0.34 10.71
N PRO A 207 5.58 0.67 9.73
CA PRO A 207 5.76 0.21 8.35
C PRO A 207 6.96 0.87 7.68
N GLU A 208 7.65 0.11 6.82
CA GLU A 208 8.68 0.68 5.95
C GLU A 208 8.05 1.40 4.74
N PHE A 209 8.56 2.58 4.41
CA PHE A 209 8.17 3.33 3.23
C PHE A 209 8.84 2.77 1.98
N ASN A 210 8.37 1.62 1.49
CA ASN A 210 8.90 1.02 0.29
C ASN A 210 8.35 1.64 -1.01
N GLU A 211 9.15 1.58 -2.05
CA GLU A 211 8.83 2.10 -3.39
C GLU A 211 8.14 1.05 -4.29
N GLY A 212 7.93 -0.17 -3.78
CA GLY A 212 7.51 -1.30 -4.58
C GLY A 212 8.49 -1.69 -5.70
N PRO A 213 8.10 -2.63 -6.58
CA PRO A 213 8.97 -3.16 -7.64
C PRO A 213 9.00 -2.31 -8.93
N HIS A 214 8.52 -1.06 -8.89
CA HIS A 214 8.32 -0.22 -10.08
C HIS A 214 9.61 -0.03 -10.89
N LEU A 215 10.74 0.22 -10.24
CA LEU A 215 12.04 0.37 -10.91
C LEU A 215 12.46 -0.90 -11.65
N VAL A 216 12.34 -2.07 -11.00
CA VAL A 216 12.72 -3.36 -11.59
C VAL A 216 11.84 -3.67 -12.81
N TYR A 217 10.54 -3.38 -12.73
CA TYR A 217 9.65 -3.52 -13.87
C TYR A 217 9.97 -2.55 -15.01
N ALA A 218 10.34 -1.30 -14.72
CA ALA A 218 10.77 -0.37 -15.74
C ALA A 218 12.00 -0.90 -16.51
N ILE A 219 13.02 -1.39 -15.79
CA ILE A 219 14.21 -2.02 -16.39
C ILE A 219 13.84 -3.23 -17.24
N GLN A 220 12.93 -4.07 -16.74
CA GLN A 220 12.43 -5.23 -17.47
C GLN A 220 11.78 -4.82 -18.79
N TRP A 221 10.90 -3.82 -18.80
CA TRP A 221 10.24 -3.33 -20.01
C TRP A 221 11.23 -2.75 -21.03
N PHE A 222 12.19 -1.94 -20.59
CA PHE A 222 13.23 -1.43 -21.48
C PHE A 222 14.12 -2.53 -22.04
N THR A 223 14.38 -3.58 -21.26
CA THR A 223 15.13 -4.75 -21.71
C THR A 223 14.35 -5.51 -22.80
N PHE A 224 13.04 -5.73 -22.63
CA PHE A 224 12.21 -6.34 -23.67
C PHE A 224 12.17 -5.49 -24.94
N ALA A 225 12.07 -4.16 -24.82
CA ALA A 225 12.13 -3.24 -25.95
C ALA A 225 13.46 -3.37 -26.71
N ALA A 226 14.59 -3.41 -25.98
CA ALA A 226 15.92 -3.60 -26.55
C ALA A 226 16.07 -4.97 -27.22
N THR A 227 15.62 -6.06 -26.57
CA THR A 227 15.66 -7.41 -27.15
C THR A 227 14.86 -7.50 -28.45
N ALA A 228 13.69 -6.87 -28.53
CA ALA A 228 12.89 -6.85 -29.76
C ALA A 228 13.64 -6.18 -30.92
N VAL A 229 14.25 -5.01 -30.69
CA VAL A 229 15.02 -4.27 -31.70
C VAL A 229 16.28 -5.04 -32.11
N LEU A 230 17.05 -5.53 -31.14
CA LEU A 230 18.29 -6.28 -31.39
C LEU A 230 18.01 -7.61 -32.10
N GLY A 231 16.95 -8.32 -31.70
CA GLY A 231 16.51 -9.56 -32.32
C GLY A 231 16.11 -9.36 -33.78
N TYR A 232 15.33 -8.31 -34.07
CA TYR A 232 14.97 -7.94 -35.44
C TYR A 232 16.21 -7.59 -36.28
N GLY A 233 17.12 -6.77 -35.74
CA GLY A 233 18.37 -6.42 -36.42
C GLY A 233 19.26 -7.64 -36.73
N ALA A 234 19.37 -8.58 -35.79
CA ALA A 234 20.09 -9.84 -35.98
C ALA A 234 19.44 -10.72 -37.08
N LEU A 235 18.11 -10.79 -37.09
CA LEU A 235 17.34 -11.52 -38.12
C LEU A 235 17.56 -10.91 -39.52
N VAL A 236 17.49 -9.58 -39.65
CA VAL A 236 17.78 -8.86 -40.89
C VAL A 236 19.23 -9.13 -41.36
N ARG A 237 20.21 -9.02 -40.45
CA ARG A 237 21.63 -9.25 -40.76
C ARG A 237 21.89 -10.69 -41.20
N SER A 238 21.30 -11.68 -40.51
CA SER A 238 21.48 -13.09 -40.83
C SER A 238 20.88 -13.44 -42.20
N THR A 239 19.73 -12.85 -42.55
CA THR A 239 19.06 -13.05 -43.85
C THR A 239 19.87 -12.41 -44.98
N ALA A 240 20.35 -11.18 -44.81
CA ALA A 240 21.20 -10.53 -45.81
C ALA A 240 22.49 -11.32 -46.09
N LYS A 241 23.12 -11.90 -45.06
CA LYS A 241 24.28 -12.78 -45.23
C LYS A 241 23.94 -14.05 -46.03
N LYS A 242 22.78 -14.67 -45.78
CA LYS A 242 22.31 -15.86 -46.50
C LYS A 242 22.05 -15.55 -47.98
N GLU A 243 21.36 -14.46 -48.30
CA GLU A 243 21.11 -14.05 -49.69
C GLU A 243 22.42 -13.73 -50.45
N ALA A 244 23.40 -13.07 -49.79
CA ALA A 244 24.70 -12.78 -50.39
C ALA A 244 25.52 -14.05 -50.71
N LYS A 245 25.52 -15.04 -49.79
CA LYS A 245 26.21 -16.33 -50.02
C LYS A 245 25.56 -17.15 -51.13
N SER A 246 24.23 -17.18 -51.20
CA SER A 246 23.49 -17.86 -52.28
C SER A 246 23.81 -17.26 -53.66
N THR A 247 23.83 -15.92 -53.75
CA THR A 247 24.16 -15.21 -54.98
C THR A 247 25.59 -15.53 -55.44
N ARG A 248 26.56 -15.58 -54.53
CA ARG A 248 27.97 -15.89 -54.83
C ARG A 248 28.18 -17.35 -55.26
N GLY A 249 27.49 -18.30 -54.63
CA GLY A 249 27.56 -19.73 -54.99
C GLY A 249 27.01 -20.04 -56.39
N ARG A 250 25.95 -19.34 -56.80
CA ARG A 250 25.33 -19.51 -58.13
C ARG A 250 26.20 -18.96 -59.27
N VAL A 251 27.04 -17.96 -59.00
CA VAL A 251 28.00 -17.41 -59.97
C VAL A 251 29.24 -18.29 -60.11
N GLY A 252 29.68 -18.96 -59.02
CA GLY A 252 30.86 -19.83 -59.03
C GLY A 252 30.65 -21.25 -59.58
N SER A 253 29.41 -21.71 -59.76
CA SER A 253 29.10 -23.02 -60.35
C SER A 253 28.77 -22.96 -61.85
N GLY A 254 28.88 -21.79 -62.46
CA GLY A 254 28.54 -21.53 -63.87
C GLY A 254 29.74 -21.40 -64.82
N THR A 255 30.93 -21.82 -64.38
CA THR A 255 32.17 -21.91 -65.17
C THR A 255 32.64 -23.35 -65.17
#